data_AF-A0A4U3A7F4-F1
#
_entry.id   AF-A0A4U3A7F4-F1
#
_cell.length_a   1.000
_cell.length_b   1.000
_cell.length_c   1.000
_cell.angle_alpha   90.00
_cell.angle_beta   90.00
_cell.angle_gamma   90.00
#
_symmetry.space_group_name_H-M   'P 1'
#
loop_
_entity.id
_entity.type
_entity.pdbx_description
1 polymer ?
#
loop_
_entity_poly.entity_id
_entity_poly.type
_entity_poly.pdbx_seq_one_letter_code
_entity_poly.pdbx_strand_id
1 'polypeptide(L)' 'LCVEEAAVTGDYGLALQAFIINPLIPSGETAKRVLDELLIAHKRYLPQFAEKIAELEAVGITVKDEIARNLY' A
#
# COMPACT_ATOMS: atom_id res chain seq x y z
N LEU A 1 2.62 12.42 -13.88
CA LEU A 1 2.53 11.20 -14.72
C LEU A 1 2.53 9.91 -13.90
N CYS A 2 3.29 9.81 -12.81
CA CYS A 2 3.58 8.53 -12.14
C CYS A 2 2.42 7.81 -11.42
N VAL A 3 1.34 8.51 -11.03
CA VAL A 3 0.26 7.90 -10.22
C VAL A 3 -0.68 7.01 -11.06
N GLU A 4 -0.97 7.43 -12.29
CA GLU A 4 -1.82 6.66 -13.21
C GLU A 4 -1.13 5.38 -13.67
N GLU A 5 0.16 5.44 -13.97
CA GLU A 5 0.94 4.26 -14.34
C GLU A 5 0.98 3.24 -13.19
N ALA A 6 1.22 3.68 -11.94
CA ALA A 6 1.26 2.79 -10.78
C ALA A 6 -0.08 2.07 -10.55
N ALA A 7 -1.20 2.78 -10.75
CA ALA A 7 -2.53 2.21 -10.62
C ALA A 7 -2.88 1.22 -11.75
N VAL A 8 -2.31 1.42 -12.95
CA VAL A 8 -2.53 0.57 -14.12
C VAL A 8 -1.62 -0.67 -14.11
N THR A 9 -0.38 -0.55 -13.64
CA THR A 9 0.60 -1.65 -13.64
C THR A 9 0.66 -2.42 -12.32
N GLY A 10 0.14 -1.87 -11.22
CA GLY A 10 0.35 -2.45 -9.90
C GLY A 10 1.79 -2.25 -9.39
N ASP A 11 2.53 -1.29 -9.94
CA ASP A 11 3.92 -1.04 -9.57
C ASP A 11 4.01 -0.43 -8.17
N TYR A 12 4.43 -1.26 -7.22
CA TYR A 12 4.61 -0.88 -5.83
C TYR A 12 5.67 0.23 -5.64
N GLY A 13 6.74 0.22 -6.43
CA GLY A 13 7.81 1.22 -6.32
C GLY A 13 7.32 2.61 -6.71
N LEU A 14 6.51 2.68 -7.76
CA LEU A 14 5.91 3.91 -8.24
C LEU A 14 4.80 4.41 -7.30
N ALA A 15 4.00 3.48 -6.75
CA ALA A 15 3.02 3.79 -5.70
C ALA A 15 3.71 4.36 -4.44
N LEU A 16 4.85 3.78 -4.04
CA LEU A 16 5.64 4.25 -2.90
C LEU A 16 6.25 5.64 -3.17
N GLN A 17 6.79 5.89 -4.36
CA GLN A 17 7.28 7.22 -4.72
C GLN A 17 6.14 8.26 -4.66
N ALA A 18 4.98 7.95 -5.22
CA ALA A 18 3.81 8.83 -5.15
C ALA A 18 3.40 9.11 -3.69
N PHE A 19 3.48 8.08 -2.83
CA PHE A 19 3.14 8.20 -1.41
C PHE A 19 4.15 9.05 -0.63
N ILE A 20 5.45 8.94 -0.91
CA ILE A 20 6.51 9.73 -0.26
C ILE A 20 6.41 11.23 -0.62
N ILE A 21 5.91 11.56 -1.82
CA ILE A 21 5.75 12.95 -2.26
C ILE A 21 4.57 13.65 -1.55
N ASN A 22 3.67 12.90 -0.91
CA ASN A 22 2.53 13.47 -0.21
C ASN A 22 2.99 14.22 1.06
N PRO A 23 2.72 15.55 1.18
CA PRO A 23 3.20 16.36 2.30
C PRO A 23 2.62 15.96 3.67
N LEU A 24 1.57 15.12 3.70
CA LEU A 24 0.98 14.57 4.92
C LEU A 24 1.76 13.35 5.46
N ILE A 25 2.75 12.85 4.72
CA ILE A 25 3.54 11.70 5.13
C ILE A 25 4.80 12.18 5.85
N PRO A 26 4.94 11.89 7.16
CA PRO A 26 5.96 12.51 7.98
C PRO A 26 7.39 11.98 7.73
N SER A 27 7.53 10.78 7.12
CA SER A 27 8.83 10.15 6.84
C SER A 27 8.69 9.01 5.83
N GLY A 28 9.75 8.74 5.04
CA GLY A 28 9.76 7.68 4.02
C GLY A 28 9.62 6.26 4.57
N GLU A 29 10.16 5.98 5.75
CA GLU A 29 9.99 4.68 6.43
C GLU A 29 8.54 4.46 6.89
N THR A 30 7.90 5.53 7.41
CA THR A 30 6.48 5.53 7.76
C THR A 30 5.61 5.37 6.52
N ALA A 31 5.99 6.00 5.40
CA ALA A 31 5.31 5.91 4.12
C ALA A 31 5.18 4.46 3.65
N LYS A 32 6.29 3.72 3.69
CA LYS A 32 6.34 2.31 3.29
C LYS A 32 5.42 1.45 4.14
N ARG A 33 5.49 1.61 5.47
CA ARG A 33 4.66 0.82 6.39
C ARG A 33 3.17 1.08 6.17
N VAL A 34 2.78 2.35 6.08
CA VAL A 34 1.37 2.74 5.88
C VAL A 34 0.87 2.25 4.51
N LEU A 35 1.69 2.34 3.47
CA LEU A 35 1.32 1.81 2.15
C LEU A 35 1.13 0.30 2.18
N ASP A 36 2.04 -0.45 2.83
CA ASP A 36 1.93 -1.90 3.00
C ASP A 36 0.62 -2.28 3.72
N GLU A 37 0.28 -1.57 4.80
CA GLU A 37 -0.97 -1.79 5.56
C GLU A 37 -2.23 -1.44 4.72
N LEU A 38 -2.20 -0.35 3.94
CA LEU A 38 -3.30 0.07 3.08
C LEU A 38 -3.59 -0.93 1.94
N LEU A 39 -2.54 -1.46 1.32
CA LEU A 39 -2.65 -2.47 0.26
C LEU A 39 -3.33 -3.74 0.78
N ILE A 40 -2.93 -4.22 1.96
CA ILE A 40 -3.54 -5.39 2.60
C ILE A 40 -5.00 -5.11 2.98
N ALA A 41 -5.29 -3.95 3.58
CA ALA A 41 -6.65 -3.58 3.98
C ALA A 41 -7.62 -3.49 2.78
N HIS A 42 -7.15 -2.98 1.64
CA HIS A 42 -7.96 -2.78 0.44
C HIS A 42 -7.77 -3.88 -0.62
N LYS A 43 -7.27 -5.06 -0.23
CA LYS A 43 -6.93 -6.14 -1.17
C LYS A 43 -8.05 -6.57 -2.11
N ARG A 44 -9.31 -6.44 -1.69
CA ARG A 44 -10.49 -6.77 -2.53
C ARG A 44 -10.70 -5.79 -3.68
N TYR A 45 -10.21 -4.56 -3.56
CA TYR A 45 -10.41 -3.47 -4.53
C TYR A 45 -9.18 -3.18 -5.39
N LEU A 46 -8.04 -3.82 -5.09
CA LEU A 46 -6.75 -3.59 -5.73
C LEU A 46 -6.23 -4.87 -6.42
N PRO A 47 -6.94 -5.42 -7.42
CA PRO A 47 -6.52 -6.64 -8.11
C PRO A 47 -5.15 -6.51 -8.79
N GLN A 48 -4.78 -5.29 -9.20
CA GLN A 48 -3.50 -4.94 -9.81
C GLN A 48 -2.32 -5.19 -8.86
N PHE A 49 -2.54 -5.09 -7.54
CA PHE A 49 -1.53 -5.26 -6.50
C PHE A 49 -1.59 -6.64 -5.83
N ALA A 50 -2.38 -7.59 -6.36
CA ALA A 50 -2.65 -8.87 -5.73
C ALA A 50 -1.37 -9.69 -5.46
N GLU A 51 -0.43 -9.69 -6.40
CA GLU A 51 0.86 -10.37 -6.25
C GLU A 51 1.67 -9.76 -5.08
N LYS A 52 1.72 -8.41 -5.03
CA LYS A 52 2.42 -7.72 -3.96
C LYS A 52 1.79 -7.93 -2.60
N ILE A 53 0.46 -7.93 -2.54
CA ILE A 53 -0.29 -8.18 -1.31
C ILE A 53 -0.01 -9.60 -0.79
N ALA A 54 0.03 -10.60 -1.68
CA ALA A 54 0.36 -11.96 -1.31
C ALA A 54 1.79 -12.07 -0.73
N GLU A 55 2.77 -11.35 -1.30
CA GLU A 55 4.11 -11.26 -0.71
C GLU A 55 4.09 -10.62 0.69
N LEU A 56 3.36 -9.52 0.87
CA LEU A 56 3.28 -8.81 2.15
C LEU A 56 2.59 -9.65 3.24
N GLU A 57 1.53 -10.39 2.89
CA GLU A 57 0.87 -11.35 3.77
C GLU A 57 1.81 -12.53 4.12
N ALA A 58 2.61 -13.02 3.17
CA ALA A 58 3.59 -14.09 3.39
C ALA A 58 4.76 -13.67 4.30
N VAL A 59 5.15 -12.39 4.26
CA VAL A 59 6.15 -11.78 5.16
C VAL A 59 5.59 -11.57 6.58
N GLY A 60 4.28 -11.76 6.79
CA GLY A 60 3.64 -11.63 8.10
C GLY A 60 3.36 -10.18 8.51
N ILE A 61 3.31 -9.27 7.53
CA ILE A 61 2.90 -7.88 7.78
C ILE A 61 1.41 -7.91 8.14
N THR A 62 1.11 -7.54 9.37
CA THR A 62 -0.25 -7.47 9.90
C THR A 62 -0.65 -6.02 10.03
N VAL A 63 -1.86 -5.68 9.57
CA VAL A 63 -2.45 -4.36 9.75
C VAL A 63 -2.60 -4.13 11.26
N LYS A 64 -1.82 -3.19 11.81
CA LYS A 64 -1.83 -2.84 13.23
C LYS A 64 -2.90 -1.81 13.57
N ASP A 65 -3.47 -1.18 12.56
CA ASP A 65 -4.47 -0.14 12.71
C ASP A 65 -5.87 -0.72 13.00
N GLU A 66 -6.41 -0.42 14.18
CA GLU A 66 -7.72 -0.93 14.65
C GLU A 66 -8.89 -0.46 13.76
N ILE A 67 -8.76 0.69 13.08
CA ILE A 67 -9.80 1.21 12.18
C ILE A 67 -9.77 0.49 10.83
N ALA A 68 -8.58 0.24 10.26
CA ALA A 68 -8.44 -0.48 9.00
C ALA A 68 -8.88 -1.95 9.11
N ARG A 69 -8.78 -2.55 10.30
CA ARG A 69 -9.26 -3.91 10.57
C ARG A 69 -10.80 -4.04 10.56
N ASN A 70 -11.52 -2.96 10.84
CA ASN A 70 -12.98 -2.91 10.95
C ASN A 70 -13.69 -2.54 9.63
N LEU A 71 -12.99 -2.50 8.49
CA LEU A 71 -13.62 -2.32 7.16
C LEU A 71 -14.40 -3.57 6.67
N TYR A 72 -14.62 -4.56 7.54
CA TYR A 72 -15.49 -5.72 7.31
C TYR A 72 -16.34 -6.02 8.54
#